data_AF-A0ABD5LTV0-F1
#
_entry.id   AF-A0ABD5LTV0-F1
#
_cell.length_a   1.000
_cell.length_b   1.000
_cell.length_c   1.000
_cell.angle_alpha   90.00
_cell.angle_beta   90.00
_cell.angle_gamma   90.00
#
_symmetry.space_group_name_H-M   'P 1'
#
loop_
_entity.id
_entity.type
_entity.pdbx_description
1 polymer ?
#
loop_
_entity_poly.entity_id
_entity_poly.type
_entity_poly.pdbx_seq_one_letter_code
_entity_poly.pdbx_strand_id
1 'polypeptide(L)'
;MNYTLVCDANLKGWDLGLSIIGPKTQFDEAALQTNIPDLGIHLTQDGKPFKLNERIAISPDSPPVIQAVPVKRPGSTLPEGAFEVSATLLAEYQ
;
A
#
# COMPACT_ATOMS: atom_id res chain seq x y z
N MET A 1 -4.37 5.79 -6.97
CA MET A 1 -5.27 6.21 -5.88
C MET A 1 -5.07 7.70 -5.68
N ASN A 2 -6.13 8.49 -5.58
CA ASN A 2 -6.00 9.92 -5.32
C ASN A 2 -6.21 10.13 -3.82
N TYR A 3 -5.19 10.64 -3.13
CA TYR A 3 -5.25 10.94 -1.70
C TYR A 3 -4.63 12.32 -1.43
N THR A 4 -4.92 12.88 -0.27
CA THR A 4 -4.39 14.18 0.16
C THR A 4 -3.91 14.05 1.59
N LEU A 5 -2.75 14.63 1.90
CA LEU A 5 -2.24 14.74 3.25
C LEU A 5 -2.54 16.15 3.77
N VAL A 6 -3.18 16.23 4.92
CA VAL A 6 -3.39 17.48 5.65
C VAL A 6 -2.64 17.35 6.95
N CYS A 7 -1.58 18.14 7.07
CA CYS A 7 -0.63 18.10 8.17
C CYS A 7 -0.62 19.45 8.89
N ASP A 8 -0.57 19.43 10.22
CA ASP A 8 -0.29 20.63 11.00
C ASP A 8 1.18 21.06 10.85
N ALA A 9 1.49 22.30 11.25
CA ALA A 9 2.84 22.82 11.20
C ALA A 9 3.81 21.94 12.00
N ASN A 10 4.80 21.37 11.31
CA ASN A 10 5.81 20.51 11.91
C ASN A 10 6.92 21.33 12.61
N LEU A 11 6.58 21.99 13.71
CA LEU A 11 7.47 22.88 14.45
C LEU A 11 8.64 22.17 15.13
N LYS A 12 8.58 20.83 15.23
CA LYS A 12 9.59 19.99 15.91
C LYS A 12 10.52 19.27 14.95
N GLY A 13 10.28 19.35 13.64
CA GLY A 13 11.09 18.70 12.62
C GLY A 13 10.96 17.17 12.62
N TRP A 14 9.80 16.63 12.98
CA TRP A 14 9.54 15.18 12.97
C TRP A 14 9.43 14.63 11.55
N ASP A 15 9.93 13.44 11.31
CA ASP A 15 9.83 12.82 9.99
C ASP A 15 8.43 12.26 9.81
N LEU A 16 7.71 12.70 8.77
CA LEU A 16 6.45 12.10 8.37
C LEU A 16 6.72 10.80 7.60
N GLY A 17 5.95 9.76 7.90
CA GLY A 17 6.06 8.50 7.17
C GLY A 17 4.71 7.86 6.93
N LEU A 18 4.66 7.06 5.86
CA LEU A 18 3.50 6.31 5.44
C LEU A 18 3.76 4.81 5.57
N SER A 19 2.73 4.09 5.99
CA SER A 19 2.69 2.62 6.00
C SER A 19 1.36 2.15 5.44
N ILE A 20 1.35 1.05 4.69
CA ILE A 20 0.10 0.37 4.33
C ILE A 20 -0.03 -0.89 5.17
N ILE A 21 -1.08 -0.93 5.99
CA ILE A 21 -1.34 -2.01 6.94
C ILE A 21 -2.53 -2.82 6.43
N GLY A 22 -2.32 -4.11 6.21
CA GLY A 22 -3.35 -5.00 5.68
C GLY A 22 -2.86 -6.43 5.51
N PRO A 23 -3.76 -7.35 5.10
CA PRO A 23 -3.41 -8.75 4.89
C PRO A 23 -2.46 -8.87 3.70
N LYS A 24 -1.23 -9.36 3.92
CA LYS A 24 -0.19 -9.51 2.88
C LYS A 24 -0.32 -10.86 2.18
N THR A 25 -0.12 -10.90 0.86
CA THR A 25 0.00 -12.18 0.15
C THR A 25 1.30 -12.90 0.51
N GLN A 26 1.38 -14.22 0.24
CA GLN A 26 2.62 -14.98 0.44
C GLN A 26 3.57 -14.92 -0.76
N PHE A 27 3.10 -14.44 -1.92
CA PHE A 27 3.84 -14.47 -3.17
C PHE A 27 4.33 -13.10 -3.65
N ASP A 28 3.85 -12.02 -3.03
CA ASP A 28 4.24 -10.64 -3.32
C ASP A 28 4.13 -9.79 -2.04
N GLU A 29 5.28 -9.28 -1.57
CA GLU A 29 5.35 -8.52 -0.31
C GLU A 29 4.68 -7.15 -0.36
N ALA A 30 4.40 -6.64 -1.56
CA ALA A 30 3.71 -5.38 -1.77
C ALA A 30 2.24 -5.60 -2.20
N ALA A 31 1.74 -6.84 -2.14
CA ALA A 31 0.35 -7.14 -2.49
C ALA A 31 -0.53 -7.45 -1.29
N LEU A 32 -1.71 -6.82 -1.28
CA LEU A 32 -2.79 -7.13 -0.36
C LEU A 32 -3.53 -8.39 -0.81
N GLN A 33 -3.73 -9.34 0.11
CA GLN A 33 -4.48 -10.57 -0.16
C GLN A 33 -5.98 -10.28 -0.24
N THR A 34 -6.58 -10.62 -1.38
CA THR A 34 -8.05 -10.53 -1.56
C THR A 34 -8.77 -11.70 -0.93
N ASN A 35 -10.10 -11.65 -0.91
CA ASN A 35 -10.96 -12.80 -0.61
C ASN A 35 -10.81 -13.98 -1.60
N ILE A 36 -10.16 -13.78 -2.76
CA ILE A 36 -9.81 -14.85 -3.70
C ILE A 36 -8.36 -15.32 -3.44
N PRO A 37 -8.15 -16.60 -3.08
CA PRO A 37 -6.81 -17.15 -2.95
C PRO A 37 -5.98 -16.95 -4.21
N ASP A 38 -4.67 -16.74 -4.06
CA ASP A 38 -3.74 -16.49 -5.15
C ASP A 38 -3.98 -15.21 -5.98
N LEU A 39 -4.98 -14.38 -5.63
CA LEU A 39 -5.20 -13.04 -6.18
C LEU A 39 -4.88 -11.99 -5.11
N GLY A 40 -4.00 -11.06 -5.47
CA GLY A 40 -3.63 -9.92 -4.63
C GLY A 40 -3.76 -8.59 -5.35
N ILE A 41 -3.70 -7.50 -4.60
CA ILE A 41 -3.65 -6.13 -5.11
C ILE A 41 -2.25 -5.58 -4.81
N HIS A 42 -1.38 -5.57 -5.81
CA HIS A 42 -0.03 -5.03 -5.71
C HIS A 42 -0.06 -3.51 -5.64
N LEU A 43 0.67 -2.96 -4.68
CA LEU A 43 0.77 -1.53 -4.43
C LEU A 43 2.15 -1.02 -4.81
N THR A 44 2.18 0.11 -5.51
CA THR A 44 3.42 0.84 -5.78
C THR A 44 3.36 2.24 -5.20
N GLN A 45 4.53 2.76 -4.85
CA GLN A 45 4.81 4.16 -4.55
C GLN A 45 5.82 4.65 -5.59
N ASP A 46 5.49 5.69 -6.34
CA ASP A 46 6.34 6.23 -7.42
C ASP A 46 6.88 5.15 -8.38
N GLY A 47 6.03 4.17 -8.71
CA GLY A 47 6.36 3.03 -9.59
C GLY A 47 7.24 1.94 -8.96
N LYS A 48 7.66 2.08 -7.69
CA LYS A 48 8.39 1.06 -6.92
C LYS A 48 7.45 0.30 -5.98
N PRO A 49 7.72 -0.97 -5.67
CA PRO A 49 6.89 -1.72 -4.72
C PRO A 49 6.75 -1.00 -3.38
N PHE A 50 5.51 -0.82 -2.90
CA PHE A 50 5.21 -0.35 -1.55
C PHE A 50 5.02 -1.58 -0.66
N LYS A 51 6.10 -2.04 -0.03
CA LYS A 51 6.05 -3.19 0.87
C LYS A 51 5.08 -2.96 2.03
N LEU A 52 4.21 -3.94 2.26
CA LEU A 52 3.19 -3.85 3.30
C LEU A 52 3.80 -3.97 4.69
N ASN A 53 3.22 -3.25 5.65
CA ASN A 53 3.64 -3.18 7.05
C ASN A 53 5.07 -2.63 7.25
N GLU A 54 5.60 -1.92 6.24
CA GLU A 54 6.87 -1.21 6.31
C GLU A 54 6.63 0.30 6.17
N ARG A 55 7.30 1.08 7.02
CA ARG A 55 7.22 2.55 7.00
C ARG A 55 8.18 3.12 5.97
N ILE A 56 7.69 4.03 5.13
CA ILE A 56 8.52 4.87 4.27
C ILE A 56 8.48 6.31 4.77
N ALA A 57 9.64 6.97 4.86
CA ALA A 57 9.68 8.40 5.09
C ALA A 57 9.24 9.15 3.83
N ILE A 58 8.47 10.22 4.00
CA ILE A 58 7.96 11.04 2.89
C ILE A 58 8.09 12.54 3.20
N SER A 59 8.08 13.36 2.14
CA SER A 59 7.82 14.79 2.30
C SER A 59 6.32 15.06 2.14
N PRO A 60 5.67 15.78 3.08
CA PRO A 60 4.26 16.15 2.93
C PRO A 60 4.01 17.09 1.74
N ASP A 61 5.03 17.86 1.31
CA ASP A 61 4.94 18.77 0.16
C ASP A 61 4.98 18.04 -1.19
N SER A 62 5.46 16.79 -1.19
CA SER A 62 5.57 15.94 -2.37
C SER A 62 5.22 14.49 -1.99
N PRO A 63 3.95 14.21 -1.67
CA PRO A 63 3.52 12.87 -1.32
C PRO A 63 3.71 11.91 -2.51
N PRO A 64 4.11 10.65 -2.27
CA PRO A 64 4.34 9.68 -3.33
C PRO A 64 3.04 9.34 -4.07
N VAL A 65 3.13 9.01 -5.35
CA VAL A 65 1.98 8.51 -6.10
C VAL A 65 1.75 7.04 -5.76
N ILE A 66 0.61 6.74 -5.13
CA ILE A 66 0.23 5.36 -4.81
C ILE A 66 -0.67 4.78 -5.91
N GLN A 67 -0.26 3.64 -6.47
CA GLN A 67 -1.03 2.91 -7.47
C GLN A 67 -1.31 1.48 -7.01
N ALA A 68 -2.42 0.92 -7.48
CA ALA A 68 -2.88 -0.41 -7.13
C ALA A 68 -3.20 -1.19 -8.41
N VAL A 69 -2.67 -2.39 -8.56
CA VAL A 69 -2.93 -3.27 -9.71
C VAL A 69 -3.20 -4.71 -9.24
N PRO A 70 -4.19 -5.41 -9.80
CA PRO A 70 -4.40 -6.83 -9.51
C PRO A 70 -3.22 -7.67 -10.00
N VAL A 71 -2.75 -8.59 -9.17
CA VAL A 71 -1.68 -9.56 -9.49
C VAL A 71 -2.09 -10.96 -9.03
N LYS A 72 -1.62 -11.99 -9.74
CA LYS A 72 -1.88 -13.38 -9.37
C LYS A 72 -0.59 -14.13 -9.10
N ARG A 73 -0.65 -15.13 -8.22
CA ARG A 73 0.47 -16.04 -8.00
C ARG A 73 0.88 -16.71 -9.33
N PRO A 74 2.18 -16.75 -9.69
CA PRO A 74 2.62 -17.47 -10.88
C PRO A 74 2.14 -18.92 -10.90
N GLY A 75 1.61 -19.37 -12.03
CA GLY A 75 1.07 -20.72 -12.20
C GLY A 75 -0.28 -21.01 -11.53
N SER A 76 -0.92 -20.04 -10.85
CA SER A 76 -2.28 -20.24 -10.32
C SER A 76 -3.36 -20.07 -11.39
N THR A 77 -4.49 -20.74 -11.19
CA THR A 77 -5.75 -20.51 -11.89
C THR A 77 -6.71 -19.85 -10.92
N LEU A 78 -7.23 -18.68 -11.27
CA LEU A 78 -8.17 -17.95 -10.42
C LEU A 78 -9.61 -18.35 -10.77
N PRO A 79 -10.49 -18.54 -9.76
CA PRO A 79 -11.91 -18.67 -10.01
C PRO A 79 -12.49 -17.34 -10.49
N GLU A 80 -13.59 -17.41 -11.26
CA GLU A 80 -14.40 -16.22 -11.55
C GLU A 80 -15.13 -15.76 -10.29
N GLY A 81 -15.30 -14.45 -10.12
CA GLY A 81 -16.04 -13.87 -9.00
C GLY A 81 -15.64 -12.44 -8.69
N ALA A 82 -16.45 -11.80 -7.84
CA ALA A 82 -16.09 -10.50 -7.26
C ALA A 82 -14.96 -10.67 -6.23
N PHE A 83 -14.00 -9.75 -6.25
CA PHE A 83 -12.92 -9.71 -5.27
C PHE A 83 -12.87 -8.38 -4.53
N GLU A 84 -12.45 -8.44 -3.27
CA GLU A 84 -12.29 -7.28 -2.40
C GLU A 84 -11.18 -7.50 -1.38
N VAL A 85 -10.62 -6.38 -0.90
CA VAL A 85 -9.73 -6.28 0.25
C VAL A 85 -9.74 -4.85 0.77
N SER A 86 -9.56 -4.69 2.09
CA SER A 86 -9.38 -3.40 2.74
C SER A 86 -8.01 -3.33 3.40
N ALA A 87 -7.45 -2.13 3.42
CA ALA A 87 -6.19 -1.82 4.09
C ALA A 87 -6.22 -0.39 4.65
N THR A 88 -5.34 -0.12 5.60
CA THR A 88 -5.17 1.19 6.22
C THR A 88 -3.92 1.85 5.67
N LEU A 89 -4.06 3.05 5.10
CA LEU A 89 -2.94 3.95 4.88
C LEU A 89 -2.70 4.74 6.16
N LEU A 90 -1.66 4.38 6.90
CA LEU A 90 -1.25 5.05 8.14
C LEU A 90 -0.24 6.15 7.82
N ALA A 91 -0.49 7.36 8.31
CA ALA A 91 0.45 8.47 8.30
C ALA A 91 0.84 8.82 9.74
N GLU A 92 2.13 8.80 10.04
CA GLU A 92 2.64 9.05 11.40
C GLU A 92 3.96 9.82 11.42
N TYR A 93 4.10 10.68 12.43
CA TYR A 93 5.33 11.40 12.75
C TYR A 93 6.24 10.58 13.66
N GLN A 94 7.55 10.68 13.46
CA GLN A 94 8.59 10.13 14.35
C GLN A 94 9.63 11.21 14.70
#